data_AF-A0A1T4QZX1-F1
#
_entry.id   AF-A0A1T4QZX1-F1
#
_cell.length_a   1.000
_cell.length_b   1.000
_cell.length_c   1.000
_cell.angle_alpha   90.00
_cell.angle_beta   90.00
_cell.angle_gamma   90.00
#
_symmetry.space_group_name_H-M   'P 1'
#
loop_
_entity.id
_entity.type
_entity.pdbx_description
1 polymer ?
#
loop_
_entity_poly.entity_id
_entity_poly.type
_entity_poly.pdbx_seq_one_letter_code
_entity_poly.pdbx_strand_id
1 'polypeptide(L)'
;MTNRQFFKFLFHKKSIPLAGFLVFMWFAINAYVDLNMTSNELIPHTGELIRIDSVITRVKNKPFFKEITKELRLALEGETSYFTYATTSHFGDITAQINVGDYVTVYSNPKKSVIFGFKKKNDIWRLTKGDAVIINYADYQRMIRKSIPVCWGISLFFLVWFLVWARPRWRSIT
;
A
#
# COMPACT_ATOMS: atom_id res chain seq x y z
N MET A 1 33.42 -11.17 -5.21
CA MET A 1 32.39 -11.37 -6.26
C MET A 1 32.13 -10.01 -6.90
N THR A 2 32.34 -9.83 -8.20
CA THR A 2 32.15 -8.52 -8.85
C THR A 2 30.66 -8.23 -9.05
N ASN A 3 30.24 -6.95 -9.03
CA ASN A 3 28.84 -6.55 -9.27
C ASN A 3 28.26 -7.22 -10.54
N ARG A 4 29.08 -7.37 -11.58
CA ARG A 4 28.69 -8.01 -12.85
C ARG A 4 28.35 -9.51 -12.72
N GLN A 5 29.02 -10.24 -11.83
CA GLN A 5 28.73 -11.65 -11.55
C GLN A 5 27.46 -11.81 -10.69
N PHE A 6 27.24 -10.89 -9.73
CA PHE A 6 26.03 -10.85 -8.92
C PHE A 6 24.77 -10.60 -9.76
N PHE A 7 24.82 -9.66 -10.71
CA PHE A 7 23.73 -9.43 -11.67
C PHE A 7 23.46 -10.66 -12.56
N LYS A 8 24.52 -11.30 -13.10
CA LYS A 8 24.33 -12.53 -13.89
C LYS A 8 23.70 -13.68 -13.09
N PHE A 9 24.01 -13.78 -11.80
CA PHE A 9 23.40 -14.76 -10.90
C PHE A 9 21.94 -14.42 -10.60
N LEU A 10 21.64 -13.17 -10.24
CA LEU A 10 20.27 -12.67 -9.96
C LEU A 10 19.33 -12.83 -11.15
N PHE A 11 19.81 -12.56 -12.37
CA PHE A 11 19.03 -12.65 -13.60
C PHE A 11 19.21 -13.97 -14.35
N HIS A 12 19.85 -14.97 -13.73
CA HIS A 12 19.85 -16.30 -14.32
C HIS A 12 18.40 -16.80 -14.33
N LYS A 13 17.91 -17.31 -15.47
CA LYS A 13 16.55 -17.89 -15.59
C LYS A 13 16.13 -18.85 -14.46
N LYS A 14 17.10 -19.41 -13.74
CA LYS A 14 16.96 -20.38 -12.65
C LYS A 14 16.70 -19.75 -11.27
N SER A 15 17.12 -18.50 -11.02
CA SER A 15 16.88 -17.77 -9.76
C SER A 15 15.57 -17.00 -9.77
N ILE A 16 14.98 -16.76 -10.94
CA ILE A 16 13.73 -15.98 -11.10
C ILE A 16 12.59 -16.55 -10.25
N PRO A 17 12.31 -17.87 -10.23
CA PRO A 17 11.20 -18.38 -9.43
C PRO A 17 11.42 -18.20 -7.93
N LEU A 18 12.66 -18.40 -7.45
CA LEU A 18 13.00 -18.19 -6.04
C LEU A 18 12.89 -16.71 -5.65
N ALA A 19 13.38 -15.81 -6.50
CA ALA A 19 13.24 -14.37 -6.29
C ALA A 19 11.76 -13.96 -6.27
N GLY A 20 10.93 -14.51 -7.18
CA GLY A 20 9.48 -14.30 -7.19
C GLY A 20 8.82 -14.74 -5.89
N PHE A 21 9.11 -15.96 -5.42
CA PHE A 21 8.63 -16.46 -4.12
C PHE A 21 8.96 -15.50 -2.98
N LEU A 22 10.23 -15.09 -2.85
CA LEU A 22 10.67 -14.20 -1.78
C LEU A 22 9.99 -12.83 -1.83
N VAL A 23 9.82 -12.27 -3.03
CA VAL A 23 9.15 -10.97 -3.22
C VAL A 23 7.67 -11.05 -2.84
N PHE A 24 6.94 -12.06 -3.30
CA PHE A 24 5.52 -12.20 -2.97
C PHE A 24 5.27 -12.59 -1.51
N MET A 25 6.17 -13.39 -0.92
CA MET A 25 6.17 -13.67 0.52
C MET A 25 6.39 -12.39 1.33
N TRP A 26 7.35 -11.56 0.95
CA TRP A 26 7.59 -10.26 1.57
C TRP A 26 6.35 -9.36 1.50
N PHE A 27 5.66 -9.29 0.36
CA PHE A 27 4.40 -8.55 0.24
C PHE A 27 3.31 -9.10 1.16
N ALA A 28 3.16 -10.42 1.25
CA ALA A 28 2.18 -11.05 2.13
C ALA A 28 2.44 -10.73 3.62
N ILE A 29 3.71 -10.79 4.05
CA ILE A 29 4.11 -10.44 5.42
C ILE A 29 3.81 -8.97 5.72
N ASN A 30 4.16 -8.04 4.83
CA ASN A 30 3.87 -6.62 5.04
C ASN A 30 2.36 -6.34 5.11
N ALA A 31 1.58 -6.95 4.21
CA ALA A 31 0.13 -6.87 4.25
C ALA A 31 -0.44 -7.42 5.58
N TYR A 32 0.16 -8.48 6.13
CA TYR A 32 -0.23 -9.00 7.43
C TYR A 32 0.13 -8.05 8.59
N VAL A 33 1.31 -7.42 8.56
CA VAL A 33 1.70 -6.39 9.53
C VAL A 33 0.73 -5.21 9.48
N ASP A 34 0.42 -4.70 8.28
CA ASP A 34 -0.53 -3.61 8.10
C ASP A 34 -1.95 -3.97 8.59
N LEU A 35 -2.37 -5.23 8.39
CA LEU A 35 -3.69 -5.69 8.81
C LEU A 35 -3.83 -5.73 10.35
N ASN A 36 -2.74 -6.03 11.05
CA ASN A 36 -2.72 -6.11 12.52
C ASN A 36 -2.35 -4.78 13.19
N MET A 37 -2.10 -3.74 12.40
CA MET A 37 -1.73 -2.44 12.94
C MET A 37 -2.91 -1.81 13.68
N THR A 38 -2.68 -1.41 14.93
CA THR A 38 -3.70 -0.76 15.76
C THR A 38 -3.69 0.75 15.57
N SER A 39 -4.77 1.44 15.97
CA SER A 39 -4.84 2.90 15.88
C SER A 39 -3.75 3.62 16.66
N ASN A 40 -3.21 2.98 17.71
CA ASN A 40 -2.18 3.55 18.58
C ASN A 40 -0.80 3.54 17.92
N GLU A 41 -0.62 2.77 16.85
CA GLU A 41 0.63 2.71 16.09
C GLU A 41 0.65 3.74 14.96
N LEU A 42 -0.47 4.40 14.66
CA LEU A 42 -0.51 5.48 13.69
C LEU A 42 0.12 6.76 14.26
N ILE A 43 0.81 7.51 13.40
CA ILE A 43 1.38 8.81 13.76
C ILE A 43 0.28 9.87 13.60
N PRO A 44 -0.16 10.54 14.68
CA PRO A 44 -1.12 11.63 14.59
C PRO A 44 -0.43 12.92 14.13
N HIS A 45 -1.09 13.63 13.22
CA HIS A 45 -0.75 14.97 12.77
C HIS A 45 -1.97 15.84 12.97
N THR A 46 -1.88 16.79 13.90
CA THR A 46 -3.02 17.63 14.28
C THR A 46 -2.72 19.07 13.90
N GLY A 47 -3.66 19.73 13.23
CA GLY A 47 -3.52 21.13 12.83
C GLY A 47 -4.73 21.65 12.09
N GLU A 48 -4.69 22.94 11.77
CA GLU A 48 -5.71 23.60 10.94
C GLU A 48 -5.52 23.23 9.46
N LEU A 49 -6.61 22.92 8.77
CA LEU A 49 -6.60 22.68 7.33
C LEU A 49 -6.39 24.00 6.58
N ILE A 50 -5.20 24.19 6.04
CA ILE A 50 -4.87 25.38 5.24
C ILE A 50 -5.25 25.22 3.77
N ARG A 51 -5.33 23.98 3.27
CA ARG A 51 -5.62 23.71 1.86
C ARG A 51 -6.21 22.32 1.64
N ILE A 52 -7.18 22.25 0.75
CA ILE A 52 -7.81 21.01 0.29
C ILE A 52 -7.76 21.00 -1.24
N ASP A 53 -6.98 20.10 -1.83
CA ASP A 53 -6.97 19.88 -3.28
C ASP A 53 -7.63 18.53 -3.61
N SER A 54 -8.17 18.43 -4.82
CA SER A 54 -8.66 17.17 -5.38
C SER A 54 -8.06 16.93 -6.76
N VAL A 55 -7.60 15.70 -7.00
CA VAL A 55 -7.00 15.32 -8.28
C VAL A 55 -7.61 14.00 -8.75
N ILE A 56 -8.05 13.94 -10.01
CA ILE A 56 -8.45 12.68 -10.62
C ILE A 56 -7.18 11.90 -10.99
N THR A 57 -6.96 10.75 -10.35
CA THR A 57 -5.73 9.95 -10.55
C THR A 57 -5.93 8.81 -11.53
N ARG A 58 -7.17 8.31 -11.67
CA ARG A 58 -7.46 7.21 -12.60
C ARG A 58 -8.89 7.29 -13.10
N VAL A 59 -9.07 7.04 -14.39
CA VAL A 59 -10.38 6.82 -15.00
C VAL A 59 -10.37 5.46 -15.66
N LYS A 60 -11.31 4.59 -15.27
CA LYS A 60 -11.48 3.26 -15.85
C LYS A 60 -12.85 3.17 -16.49
N ASN A 61 -12.88 2.98 -17.80
CA ASN A 61 -14.11 2.69 -18.54
C ASN A 61 -14.53 1.25 -18.25
N LYS A 62 -15.69 1.04 -17.63
CA LYS A 62 -16.35 -0.26 -17.49
C LYS A 62 -17.57 -0.30 -18.43
N PRO A 63 -18.09 -1.49 -18.78
CA PRO A 63 -19.16 -1.61 -19.77
C PRO A 63 -20.42 -0.77 -19.48
N PHE A 64 -20.74 -0.54 -18.20
CA PHE A 64 -21.98 0.14 -17.79
C PHE A 64 -21.75 1.46 -17.04
N PHE A 65 -20.52 1.78 -16.65
CA PHE A 65 -20.21 3.00 -15.91
C PHE A 65 -18.73 3.37 -16.01
N LYS A 66 -18.40 4.63 -15.69
CA LYS A 66 -17.02 5.08 -15.52
C LYS A 66 -16.65 5.02 -14.05
N GLU A 67 -15.62 4.26 -13.72
CA GLU A 67 -15.03 4.25 -12.38
C GLU A 67 -13.93 5.31 -12.33
N ILE A 68 -14.11 6.31 -11.47
CA ILE A 68 -13.18 7.43 -11.32
C ILE A 68 -12.54 7.33 -9.94
N THR A 69 -11.22 7.22 -9.90
CA THR A 69 -10.43 7.34 -8.67
C THR A 69 -10.02 8.80 -8.50
N LYS A 70 -10.37 9.37 -7.35
CA LYS A 70 -9.98 10.72 -6.94
C LYS A 70 -9.02 10.63 -5.75
N GLU A 71 -8.03 11.51 -5.74
CA GLU A 71 -7.09 11.70 -4.64
C GLU A 71 -7.42 13.03 -3.96
N LEU A 72 -7.77 12.96 -2.68
CA LEU A 72 -7.87 14.09 -1.77
C LEU A 72 -6.46 14.42 -1.28
N ARG A 73 -6.09 15.70 -1.30
CA ARG A 73 -4.83 16.19 -0.73
C ARG A 73 -5.12 17.24 0.32
N LEU A 74 -4.63 17.03 1.53
CA LEU A 74 -4.81 17.92 2.67
C LEU A 74 -3.46 18.51 3.05
N ALA A 75 -3.39 19.82 3.24
CA ALA A 75 -2.28 20.47 3.90
C ALA A 75 -2.74 20.97 5.27
N LEU A 76 -1.93 20.66 6.29
CA LEU A 76 -2.12 21.14 7.65
C LEU A 76 -1.15 22.27 7.94
N GLU A 77 -1.55 23.22 8.76
CA GLU A 77 -0.66 24.24 9.30
C GLU A 77 0.52 23.57 10.05
N GLY A 78 1.74 24.07 9.82
CA GLY A 78 2.96 23.51 10.42
C GLY A 78 3.51 22.27 9.73
N GLU A 79 2.77 21.64 8.81
CA GLU A 79 3.22 20.49 8.03
C GLU A 79 3.70 20.92 6.64
N THR A 80 4.89 20.44 6.24
CA THR A 80 5.49 20.81 4.95
C THR A 80 4.95 20.01 3.77
N SER A 81 4.27 18.89 4.06
CA SER A 81 3.86 17.93 3.04
C SER A 81 2.35 17.75 3.02
N TYR A 82 1.81 17.48 1.83
CA TYR A 82 0.42 17.08 1.69
C TYR A 82 0.20 15.65 2.20
N PHE A 83 -0.93 15.47 2.86
CA PHE A 83 -1.50 14.16 3.19
C PHE A 83 -2.47 13.74 2.09
N THR A 84 -2.39 12.48 1.65
CA THR A 84 -3.13 12.01 0.49
C THR A 84 -4.06 10.85 0.80
N TYR A 85 -5.28 10.91 0.27
CA TYR A 85 -6.25 9.80 0.35
C TYR A 85 -6.86 9.54 -1.03
N ALA A 86 -6.62 8.35 -1.58
CA ALA A 86 -7.18 7.95 -2.86
C ALA A 86 -8.41 7.06 -2.65
N THR A 87 -9.54 7.43 -3.25
CA THR A 87 -10.77 6.63 -3.19
C THR A 87 -11.55 6.68 -4.51
N THR A 88 -12.31 5.62 -4.77
CA THR A 88 -13.33 5.55 -5.83
C THR A 88 -14.74 5.76 -5.30
N SER A 89 -14.94 5.72 -3.98
CA SER A 89 -16.23 5.79 -3.31
C SER A 89 -16.22 6.86 -2.20
N HIS A 90 -17.40 7.39 -1.85
CA HIS A 90 -17.60 8.33 -0.74
C HIS A 90 -16.76 9.62 -0.79
N PHE A 91 -16.19 9.96 -1.96
CA PHE A 91 -15.38 11.17 -2.08
C PHE A 91 -16.18 12.43 -1.74
N GLY A 92 -17.42 12.52 -2.24
CA GLY A 92 -18.32 13.64 -1.95
C GLY A 92 -18.62 13.75 -0.45
N ASP A 93 -18.99 12.64 0.18
CA ASP A 93 -19.31 12.55 1.61
C ASP A 93 -18.14 13.00 2.48
N ILE A 94 -16.91 12.61 2.13
CA ILE A 94 -15.69 13.02 2.85
C ILE A 94 -15.45 14.52 2.67
N THR A 95 -15.49 15.02 1.43
CA THR A 95 -15.22 16.44 1.16
C THR A 95 -16.29 17.38 1.72
N ALA A 96 -17.51 16.91 1.95
CA ALA A 96 -18.57 17.70 2.57
C ALA A 96 -18.38 17.89 4.09
N GLN A 97 -17.57 17.04 4.74
CA GLN A 97 -17.36 17.06 6.19
C GLN A 97 -16.14 17.90 6.62
N ILE A 98 -15.31 18.32 5.67
CA ILE A 98 -14.09 19.10 5.91
C ILE A 98 -14.08 20.38 5.07
N ASN A 99 -13.63 21.46 5.68
CA ASN A 99 -13.44 22.76 5.07
C ASN A 99 -12.06 23.31 5.44
N VAL A 100 -11.57 24.25 4.63
CA VAL A 100 -10.39 25.05 4.99
C VAL A 100 -10.72 25.84 6.25
N GLY A 101 -9.79 25.86 7.21
CA GLY A 101 -9.96 26.42 8.55
C GLY A 101 -10.43 25.41 9.61
N ASP A 102 -10.82 24.19 9.23
CA ASP A 102 -11.17 23.16 10.21
C ASP A 102 -9.92 22.61 10.92
N TYR A 103 -10.04 22.40 12.24
CA TYR A 103 -9.02 21.70 13.01
C TYR A 103 -9.25 20.19 12.95
N VAL A 104 -8.28 19.44 12.43
CA VAL A 104 -8.40 17.99 12.19
C VAL A 104 -7.17 17.24 12.68
N THR A 105 -7.33 15.93 12.89
CA THR A 105 -6.22 15.01 13.13
C THR A 105 -6.14 13.99 11.99
N VAL A 106 -5.04 14.05 11.26
CA VAL A 106 -4.67 13.08 10.23
C VAL A 106 -3.75 12.03 10.85
N TYR A 107 -4.09 10.77 10.67
CA TYR A 107 -3.26 9.65 11.12
C TYR A 107 -2.55 9.03 9.91
N SER A 108 -1.23 9.00 9.96
CA SER A 108 -0.37 8.41 8.93
C SER A 108 0.29 7.11 9.44
N ASN A 109 0.67 6.21 8.53
CA ASN A 109 1.38 4.99 8.92
C ASN A 109 2.87 5.27 9.14
N PRO A 110 3.45 4.90 10.30
CA PRO A 110 4.90 4.93 10.50
C PRO A 110 5.59 4.03 9.46
N LYS A 111 6.44 4.60 8.60
CA LYS A 111 7.18 3.95 7.48
C LYS A 111 7.92 2.63 7.80
N LYS A 112 7.25 1.54 8.19
CA LYS A 112 7.90 0.25 8.44
C LYS A 112 8.13 -0.54 7.14
N SER A 113 7.45 -0.21 6.04
CA SER A 113 7.35 -1.08 4.86
C SER A 113 7.80 -0.46 3.52
N VAL A 114 8.60 0.62 3.52
CA VAL A 114 8.97 1.36 2.29
C VAL A 114 10.11 0.71 1.49
N ILE A 115 10.63 -0.47 1.87
CA ILE A 115 11.80 -1.09 1.21
C ILE A 115 11.58 -1.30 -0.31
N PHE A 116 10.33 -1.34 -0.79
CA PHE A 116 10.01 -1.36 -2.23
C PHE A 116 9.16 -0.18 -2.75
N GLY A 117 9.06 0.93 -2.01
CA GLY A 117 8.52 2.20 -2.53
C GLY A 117 7.01 2.26 -2.81
N PHE A 118 6.22 1.24 -2.45
CA PHE A 118 4.79 1.18 -2.80
C PHE A 118 3.87 2.07 -1.96
N LYS A 119 4.33 2.60 -0.81
CA LYS A 119 3.51 3.45 0.07
C LYS A 119 4.14 4.81 0.26
N LYS A 120 3.35 5.88 0.12
CA LYS A 120 3.81 7.24 0.40
C LYS A 120 3.75 7.48 1.91
N LYS A 121 4.69 8.28 2.43
CA LYS A 121 4.78 8.61 3.86
C LYS A 121 3.48 9.22 4.40
N ASN A 122 2.79 9.98 3.57
CA ASN A 122 1.71 10.85 3.99
C ASN A 122 0.34 10.34 3.53
N ASP A 123 0.20 9.03 3.30
CA ASP A 123 -1.12 8.47 3.05
C ASP A 123 -1.97 8.62 4.30
N ILE A 124 -3.21 9.07 4.13
CA ILE A 124 -4.20 9.23 5.21
C ILE A 124 -4.78 7.86 5.50
N TRP A 125 -4.51 7.33 6.68
CA TRP A 125 -5.07 6.06 7.15
C TRP A 125 -6.34 6.29 7.96
N ARG A 126 -6.38 7.39 8.71
CA ARG A 126 -7.57 7.84 9.43
C ARG A 126 -7.59 9.36 9.44
N LEU A 127 -8.78 9.94 9.38
CA LEU A 127 -9.01 11.37 9.50
C LEU A 127 -10.13 11.59 10.51
N THR A 128 -9.89 12.43 11.51
CA THR A 128 -10.89 12.81 12.51
C THR A 128 -11.03 14.33 12.59
N LYS A 129 -12.26 14.79 12.87
CA LYS A 129 -12.60 16.19 13.14
C LYS A 129 -13.35 16.22 14.48
N GLY A 130 -12.69 16.67 15.54
CA GLY A 130 -13.15 16.41 16.90
C GLY A 130 -13.32 14.91 17.13
N ASP A 131 -14.49 14.49 17.60
CA ASP A 131 -14.83 13.09 17.85
C ASP A 131 -15.32 12.32 16.61
N ALA A 132 -15.62 13.01 15.51
CA ALA A 132 -16.13 12.40 14.30
C ALA A 132 -15.01 11.75 13.48
N VAL A 133 -15.21 10.49 13.09
CA VAL A 133 -14.30 9.76 12.18
C VAL A 133 -14.78 9.92 10.74
N ILE A 134 -14.05 10.70 9.95
CA ILE A 134 -14.38 11.01 8.56
C ILE A 134 -13.83 9.92 7.63
N ILE A 135 -12.56 9.54 7.83
CA ILE A 135 -11.92 8.44 7.11
C ILE A 135 -11.53 7.38 8.13
N ASN A 136 -11.97 6.14 7.90
CA ASN A 136 -11.72 5.03 8.81
C ASN A 136 -10.66 4.07 8.25
N TYR A 137 -9.68 3.71 9.08
CA TYR A 137 -8.62 2.76 8.74
C TYR A 137 -9.17 1.35 8.43
N ALA A 138 -10.36 1.01 8.92
CA ALA A 138 -11.02 -0.27 8.65
C ALA A 138 -11.27 -0.51 7.15
N ASP A 139 -11.48 0.55 6.36
CA ASP A 139 -11.68 0.42 4.92
C ASP A 139 -10.39 0.04 4.21
N TYR A 140 -9.26 0.58 4.67
CA TYR A 140 -7.94 0.20 4.19
C TYR A 140 -7.61 -1.26 4.56
N GLN A 141 -7.91 -1.67 5.80
CA GLN A 141 -7.74 -3.05 6.24
C GLN A 141 -8.58 -4.06 5.43
N ARG A 142 -9.82 -3.70 5.04
CA ARG A 142 -10.65 -4.54 4.17
C ARG A 142 -10.01 -4.80 2.82
N MET A 143 -9.35 -3.78 2.23
CA MET A 143 -8.62 -3.94 0.98
C MET A 143 -7.38 -4.84 1.15
N ILE A 144 -6.59 -4.61 2.20
CA ILE A 144 -5.38 -5.41 2.49
C ILE A 144 -5.75 -6.88 2.76
N ARG A 145 -6.81 -7.14 3.51
CA ARG A 145 -7.25 -8.50 3.83
C ARG A 145 -7.50 -9.33 2.57
N LYS A 146 -7.98 -8.71 1.49
CA LYS A 146 -8.22 -9.36 0.21
C LYS A 146 -6.95 -9.62 -0.59
N SER A 147 -5.89 -8.84 -0.42
CA SER A 147 -4.63 -9.02 -1.15
C SER A 147 -3.72 -10.09 -0.55
N ILE A 148 -3.79 -10.33 0.76
CA ILE A 148 -3.01 -11.37 1.46
C ILE A 148 -3.12 -12.76 0.81
N PRO A 149 -4.31 -13.35 0.60
CA PRO A 149 -4.40 -14.70 0.00
C PRO A 149 -3.89 -14.74 -1.44
N VAL A 150 -4.03 -13.64 -2.19
CA VAL A 150 -3.51 -13.53 -3.56
C VAL A 150 -1.98 -13.57 -3.55
N CYS A 151 -1.33 -12.80 -2.68
CA CYS A 151 0.13 -12.81 -2.53
C CYS A 151 0.64 -14.19 -2.10
N TRP A 152 -0.04 -14.86 -1.15
CA TRP A 152 0.29 -16.23 -0.75
C TRP A 152 0.14 -17.23 -1.89
N GLY A 153 -0.95 -17.18 -2.65
CA GLY A 153 -1.17 -18.05 -3.80
C GLY A 153 -0.09 -17.90 -4.87
N ILE A 154 0.28 -16.66 -5.21
CA ILE A 154 1.35 -16.39 -6.17
C ILE A 154 2.71 -16.85 -5.62
N SER A 155 2.98 -16.62 -4.34
CA SER A 155 4.20 -17.09 -3.67
C SER A 155 4.33 -18.62 -3.78
N LEU A 156 3.28 -19.37 -3.40
CA LEU A 156 3.26 -20.83 -3.50
C LEU A 156 3.44 -21.33 -4.94
N PHE A 157 2.84 -20.66 -5.93
CA PHE A 157 3.05 -20.97 -7.34
C PHE A 157 4.54 -20.88 -7.73
N PHE A 158 5.22 -19.80 -7.35
CA PHE A 158 6.65 -19.63 -7.60
C PHE A 158 7.52 -20.68 -6.89
N LEU A 159 7.15 -21.05 -5.66
CA LEU A 159 7.83 -22.10 -4.91
C LEU A 159 7.72 -23.46 -5.62
N VAL A 160 6.50 -23.84 -6.05
CA VAL A 160 6.28 -25.09 -6.78
C VAL A 160 7.04 -25.09 -8.10
N TRP A 161 7.00 -23.99 -8.85
CA TRP A 161 7.79 -23.83 -10.08
C TRP A 161 9.28 -24.04 -9.80
N PHE A 162 9.83 -23.38 -8.78
CA PHE A 162 11.23 -23.55 -8.39
C PHE A 162 11.57 -25.02 -8.11
N LEU A 163 10.75 -25.72 -7.32
CA LEU A 163 10.98 -27.12 -6.95
C LEU A 163 10.92 -28.06 -8.16
N VAL A 164 9.91 -27.93 -9.03
CA VAL A 164 9.78 -28.77 -10.24
C VAL A 164 10.98 -28.58 -11.17
N TRP A 165 11.43 -27.33 -11.35
CA TRP A 165 12.54 -27.02 -12.25
C TRP A 165 13.92 -27.34 -11.67
N ALA A 166 14.06 -27.35 -10.34
CA ALA A 166 15.29 -27.71 -9.65
C ALA A 166 15.51 -29.24 -9.56
N ARG A 167 14.44 -30.04 -9.56
CA ARG A 167 14.47 -31.52 -9.40
C ARG A 167 15.44 -32.28 -10.33
N PRO A 168 15.53 -32.01 -11.66
CA PRO A 168 16.38 -32.79 -12.55
C PRO A 168 17.88 -32.71 -12.21
N ARG A 169 18.30 -31.67 -11.49
CA ARG A 169 19.72 -31.40 -11.20
C ARG A 169 20.23 -32.07 -9.93
N TRP A 170 19.34 -32.40 -8.99
CA TRP A 170 19.72 -33.10 -7.77
C TRP A 170 20.05 -34.57 -8.05
N ARG A 171 19.42 -35.14 -9.09
CA ARG A 171 19.68 -36.51 -9.56
C ARG A 171 20.98 -36.66 -10.36
N SER A 172 21.63 -35.57 -10.79
CA SER A 172 22.88 -35.61 -11.55
C SER A 172 24.13 -35.36 -10.71
N ILE A 173 23.97 -35.16 -9.40
CA ILE A 173 25.05 -34.90 -8.43
C ILE A 173 25.20 -36.10 -7.46
N THR A 174 24.23 -37.01 -7.46
CA THR A 174 24.26 -38.34 -6.82
C THR A 174 24.60 -39.39 -7.86
#